data_AF-A0A6V7J5H8-F1
#
_entry.id   AF-A0A6V7J5H8-F1
#
_cell.length_a   1.000
_cell.length_b   1.000
_cell.length_c   1.000
_cell.angle_alpha   90.00
_cell.angle_beta   90.00
_cell.angle_gamma   90.00
#
_symmetry.space_group_name_H-M   'P 1'
#
loop_
_entity.id
_entity.type
_entity.pdbx_description
1 polymer ?
#
loop_
_entity_poly.entity_id
_entity_poly.type
_entity_poly.pdbx_seq_one_letter_code
_entity_poly.pdbx_strand_id
1 'polypeptide(L)' 'KVPVIMIAGEAAHDSFYSTTHGAYESGRNQALKFLECIRDIEV' A
#
# COMPACT_ATOMS: atom_id res chain seq x y z
N LYS A 1 7.18 -4.77 -14.68
CA LYS A 1 5.82 -4.28 -15.00
C LYS A 1 5.31 -3.52 -13.78
N VAL A 2 4.84 -2.29 -13.95
CA VAL A 2 4.37 -1.44 -12.85
C VAL A 2 2.88 -1.73 -12.60
N PRO A 3 2.45 -1.95 -11.34
CA PRO A 3 1.04 -2.12 -11.03
C PRO A 3 0.26 -0.83 -11.30
N VAL A 4 -0.85 -0.95 -12.04
CA VAL A 4 -1.71 0.20 -12.41
C VAL A 4 -2.71 0.53 -11.30
N ILE A 5 -3.11 -0.47 -10.52
CA ILE A 5 -4.05 -0.32 -9.40
C ILE A 5 -3.42 -0.96 -8.17
N MET A 6 -3.47 -0.24 -7.05
CA MET A 6 -3.04 -0.70 -5.74
C MET A 6 -4.13 -0.35 -4.72
N ILE A 7 -4.33 -1.21 -3.73
CA ILE A 7 -5.42 -1.08 -2.75
C ILE A 7 -4.85 -0.92 -1.35
N ALA A 8 -5.44 -0.02 -0.58
CA ALA A 8 -5.18 0.18 0.84
C ALA A 8 -6.46 0.63 1.54
N GLY A 9 -6.46 0.64 2.87
CA GLY A 9 -7.61 1.04 3.69
C GLY A 9 -7.96 0.01 4.75
N GLU A 10 -8.96 0.30 5.57
CA GLU A 10 -9.35 -0.52 6.72
C GLU A 10 -9.76 -1.95 6.36
N ALA A 11 -10.22 -2.18 5.13
CA ALA A 11 -10.59 -3.51 4.63
C ALA A 11 -9.40 -4.28 4.03
N ALA A 12 -8.25 -3.63 3.88
CA ALA A 12 -7.05 -4.16 3.22
C ALA A 12 -5.91 -4.47 4.20
N HIS A 13 -6.13 -4.35 5.50
CA HIS A 13 -5.14 -4.69 6.52
C HIS A 13 -5.25 -6.17 6.91
N ASP A 14 -4.15 -6.92 6.88
CA ASP A 14 -4.15 -8.38 7.06
C ASP A 14 -4.74 -8.85 8.41
N SER A 15 -4.54 -8.05 9.47
CA SER A 15 -4.91 -8.41 10.86
C SER A 15 -5.79 -7.41 11.59
N PHE A 16 -6.02 -6.21 11.05
CA PHE A 16 -6.65 -5.09 11.77
C PHE A 16 -7.75 -4.44 10.91
N TYR A 17 -8.80 -5.21 10.67
CA TYR A 17 -9.95 -4.77 9.89
C TYR A 17 -10.77 -3.72 10.64
N SER A 18 -11.35 -2.78 9.91
CA SER A 18 -12.26 -1.75 10.45
C SER A 18 -11.67 -0.91 11.60
N THR A 19 -10.34 -0.72 11.61
CA THR A 19 -9.66 0.16 12.57
C THR A 19 -8.95 1.30 11.87
N THR A 20 -8.87 2.46 12.52
CA THR A 20 -8.12 3.62 12.01
C THR A 20 -6.63 3.31 11.84
N HIS A 21 -6.03 2.57 12.79
CA HIS A 21 -4.60 2.23 12.70
C HIS A 21 -4.32 1.23 11.58
N GLY A 22 -5.21 0.25 11.33
CA GLY A 22 -5.08 -0.68 10.21
C GLY A 22 -5.24 0.02 8.85
N ALA A 23 -6.13 1.00 8.75
CA ALA A 23 -6.22 1.85 7.56
C ALA A 23 -4.92 2.64 7.32
N TYR A 24 -4.36 3.23 8.38
CA TYR A 24 -3.10 3.96 8.32
C TYR A 24 -1.92 3.07 7.92
N GLU A 25 -1.77 1.91 8.57
CA GLU A 25 -0.67 0.97 8.30
C GLU A 25 -0.74 0.40 6.88
N SER A 26 -1.92 -0.01 6.42
CA SER A 26 -2.09 -0.50 5.05
C SER A 26 -1.76 0.57 4.01
N GLY A 27 -2.20 1.82 4.22
CA GLY A 27 -1.88 2.96 3.36
C GLY A 27 -0.38 3.24 3.29
N ARG A 28 0.29 3.31 4.45
CA ARG A 28 1.74 3.53 4.53
C ARG A 28 2.51 2.43 3.80
N ASN A 29 2.15 1.17 4.02
CA ASN A 29 2.83 0.03 3.38
C ASN A 29 2.62 0.03 1.86
N GLN A 30 1.41 0.34 1.39
CA GLN A 30 1.13 0.40 -0.04
C GLN A 30 1.86 1.56 -0.73
N ALA A 31 2.00 2.71 -0.06
CA ALA A 31 2.79 3.83 -0.55
C ALA A 31 4.29 3.50 -0.67
N LEU A 32 4.86 2.75 0.29
CA LEU A 32 6.25 2.28 0.20
C LEU A 32 6.46 1.35 -0.99
N LYS A 33 5.57 0.37 -1.20
CA LYS A 33 5.59 -0.52 -2.37
C LYS A 33 5.48 0.25 -3.68
N PHE A 34 4.64 1.29 -3.72
CA PHE A 34 4.55 2.16 -4.89
C PHE A 34 5.88 2.84 -5.20
N LEU A 35 6.53 3.43 -4.18
CA LEU A 35 7.82 4.11 -4.33
C LEU A 35 8.90 3.15 -4.84
N GLU A 36 8.95 1.92 -4.32
CA GLU A 36 9.84 0.88 -4.83
C GLU A 36 9.56 0.58 -6.31
N CYS A 37 8.29 0.35 -6.66
CA CYS A 37 7.89 0.05 -8.03
C CYS A 37 8.25 1.15 -9.03
N ILE A 38 8.18 2.44 -8.65
CA ILE A 38 8.51 3.55 -9.55
C ILE A 38 9.99 3.89 -9.57
N ARG A 39 10.73 3.66 -8.48
CA ARG A 39 12.19 3.83 -8.45
C ARG A 39 12.89 2.84 -9.37
N ASP A 40 12.36 1.62 -9.48
CA ASP A 40 12.84 0.61 -10.43
C ASP A 40 12.57 0.97 -11.91
N ILE A 41 11.87 2.08 -12.19
CA ILE A 41 11.66 2.61 -13.56
C ILE A 41 12.75 3.63 -13.94
N GLU A 42 13.43 4.24 -12.97
CA GLU A 42 14.48 5.25 -13.22
C GLU A 42 15.86 4.63 -13.54
N VAL A 43 15.92 3.36 -13.96
CA VAL A 43 17.15 2.66 -14.38
C VAL A 43 17.13 2.38 -15.88
#